data_AF-A0A8C8W2F4-F1
#
_entry.id   AF-A0A8C8W2F4-F1
#
_cell.length_a   1.000
_cell.length_b   1.000
_cell.length_c   1.000
_cell.angle_alpha   90.00
_cell.angle_beta   90.00
_cell.angle_gamma   90.00
#
_symmetry.space_group_name_H-M   'P 1'
#
loop_
_entity.id
_entity.type
_entity.pdbx_description
1 polymer ?
#
loop_
_entity_poly.entity_id
_entity_poly.type
_entity_poly.pdbx_seq_one_letter_code
_entity_poly.pdbx_strand_id
1 'polypeptide(L)'
;MYAVYKQAHPPTGLEFAMYCNFFNNTERNLVVAGTSQLYVYRLNRDAEALTKNDGSTEGKAHREKLELVASFSFFGNVMSMASVQLAGAKRDALLLSFKDAKLSVVEYDPGTHDLKTLSLHYFEEPELRVSQAQECPG
;
A
#
# COMPACT_ATOMS: atom_id res chain seq x y z
N MET A 1 -4.53 -16.48 33.84
CA MET A 1 -3.26 -15.74 33.64
C MET A 1 -3.51 -14.71 32.54
N TYR A 2 -3.20 -13.43 32.77
CA TYR A 2 -3.46 -12.35 31.81
C TYR A 2 -2.14 -11.85 31.24
N ALA A 3 -2.10 -11.56 29.94
CA ALA A 3 -0.94 -11.00 29.24
C ALA A 3 -1.40 -9.87 28.30
N VAL A 4 -0.49 -8.94 28.00
CA VAL A 4 -0.71 -7.79 27.11
C VAL A 4 0.35 -7.82 26.01
N TYR A 5 -0.08 -7.63 24.76
CA TYR A 5 0.81 -7.52 23.60
C TYR A 5 1.14 -6.06 23.31
N LYS A 6 2.42 -5.77 23.01
CA LYS A 6 2.88 -4.46 22.55
C LYS A 6 3.93 -4.65 21.45
N GLN A 7 3.75 -3.95 20.35
CA GLN A 7 4.71 -3.95 19.25
C GLN A 7 5.76 -2.85 19.45
N ALA A 8 7.03 -3.24 19.58
CA ALA A 8 8.14 -2.29 19.77
C ALA A 8 8.62 -1.68 18.46
N HIS A 9 8.69 -2.49 17.39
CA HIS A 9 9.15 -2.04 16.07
C HIS A 9 8.15 -2.45 14.97
N PRO A 10 7.82 -1.53 14.04
CA PRO A 10 7.07 -1.86 12.84
C PRO A 10 7.83 -2.84 11.94
N PRO A 11 7.15 -3.75 11.22
CA PRO A 11 7.78 -4.52 10.16
C PRO A 11 8.28 -3.59 9.05
N THR A 12 9.50 -3.84 8.57
CA THR A 12 10.19 -3.05 7.54
C THR A 12 10.28 -3.76 6.19
N GLY A 13 9.92 -5.05 6.13
CA GLY A 13 9.87 -5.80 4.88
C GLY A 13 8.76 -5.31 3.97
N LEU A 14 9.03 -5.19 2.67
CA LEU A 14 8.07 -4.84 1.63
C LEU A 14 7.86 -6.05 0.72
N GLU A 15 6.61 -6.28 0.32
CA GLU A 15 6.22 -7.44 -0.48
C GLU A 15 5.54 -7.00 -1.78
N PHE A 16 4.79 -5.89 -1.74
CA PHE A 16 4.03 -5.38 -2.88
C PHE A 16 4.38 -3.92 -3.14
N ALA A 17 4.42 -3.54 -4.41
CA ALA A 17 4.63 -2.17 -4.85
C ALA A 17 3.76 -1.89 -6.07
N MET A 18 3.19 -0.68 -6.13
CA MET A 18 2.40 -0.22 -7.26
C MET A 18 2.51 1.29 -7.44
N TYR A 19 2.13 1.75 -8.62
CA TYR A 19 2.17 3.16 -8.99
C TYR A 19 0.80 3.62 -9.47
N CYS A 20 0.11 4.40 -8.63
CA CYS A 20 -1.29 4.77 -8.83
C CYS A 20 -1.60 6.19 -8.36
N ASN A 21 -2.77 6.71 -8.73
CA ASN A 21 -3.27 8.04 -8.38
C ASN A 21 -3.88 8.03 -6.97
N PHE A 22 -3.04 7.88 -5.94
CA PHE A 22 -3.51 7.68 -4.56
C PHE A 22 -4.15 8.93 -3.96
N PHE A 23 -3.50 10.10 -4.05
CA PHE A 23 -4.02 11.35 -3.45
C PHE A 23 -4.94 12.14 -4.38
N ASN A 24 -4.69 12.10 -5.69
CA ASN A 24 -5.45 12.81 -6.71
C ASN A 24 -5.11 12.23 -8.10
N ASN A 25 -5.86 12.62 -9.13
CA ASN A 25 -5.63 12.19 -10.51
C ASN A 25 -4.54 12.95 -11.28
N THR A 26 -3.82 13.87 -10.63
CA THR A 26 -2.79 14.71 -11.28
C THR A 26 -1.38 14.20 -11.05
N GLU A 27 -1.10 13.68 -9.85
CA GLU A 27 0.17 13.05 -9.50
C GLU A 27 -0.04 11.58 -9.20
N ARG A 28 0.95 10.77 -9.55
CA ARG A 28 1.02 9.37 -9.18
C ARG A 28 1.96 9.20 -8.01
N ASN A 29 1.63 8.26 -7.14
CA ASN A 29 2.40 7.93 -5.95
C ASN A 29 2.84 6.48 -6.01
N LEU A 30 3.99 6.20 -5.41
CA LEU A 30 4.47 4.85 -5.20
C LEU A 30 3.82 4.31 -3.92
N VAL A 31 2.88 3.39 -4.05
CA VAL A 31 2.24 2.73 -2.92
C VAL A 31 2.92 1.39 -2.71
N VAL A 32 3.48 1.16 -1.53
CA VAL A 32 4.13 -0.10 -1.15
C VAL A 32 3.45 -0.68 0.07
N ALA A 33 3.33 -2.00 0.10
CA ALA A 33 2.77 -2.72 1.23
C ALA A 33 3.68 -3.89 1.62
N GLY A 34 3.68 -4.21 2.90
CA GLY A 34 4.37 -5.39 3.40
C GLY A 34 3.80 -5.82 4.73
N THR A 35 3.55 -7.11 4.90
CA THR A 35 2.90 -7.68 6.07
C THR A 35 1.61 -6.90 6.42
N SER A 36 1.60 -6.15 7.52
CA SER A 36 0.45 -5.40 8.01
C SER A 36 0.55 -3.87 7.80
N GLN A 37 1.47 -3.40 6.96
CA GLN A 37 1.68 -1.97 6.75
C GLN A 37 1.66 -1.57 5.29
N LEU A 38 1.16 -0.37 5.04
CA LEU A 38 1.10 0.28 3.73
C LEU A 38 1.71 1.68 3.82
N TYR A 39 2.59 1.99 2.88
CA TYR A 39 3.31 3.25 2.81
C TYR A 39 3.12 3.87 1.43
N VAL A 40 2.96 5.18 1.38
CA VAL A 40 2.78 5.94 0.15
C VAL A 40 3.92 6.93 0.01
N TYR A 41 4.66 6.83 -1.09
CA TYR A 41 5.83 7.65 -1.38
C TYR A 41 5.59 8.58 -2.58
N ARG A 42 6.20 9.76 -2.51
CA ARG A 42 6.36 10.70 -3.62
C ARG A 42 7.84 10.78 -4.02
N LEU A 43 8.11 10.94 -5.31
CA LEU A 43 9.46 11.11 -5.83
C LEU A 43 9.83 12.58 -5.88
N ASN A 44 10.83 12.98 -5.10
CA ASN A 44 11.39 14.33 -5.10
C ASN A 44 12.69 14.33 -5.90
N ARG A 45 12.72 15.05 -7.03
CA ARG A 45 13.87 15.10 -7.94
C ARG A 45 14.91 16.19 -7.58
N ASP A 46 14.54 17.12 -6.71
CA ASP A 46 15.38 18.25 -6.26
C ASP A 46 15.67 18.15 -4.75
N ALA A 47 15.97 16.96 -4.23
CA ALA A 47 16.26 16.78 -2.82
C ALA A 47 17.68 17.31 -2.48
N GLU A 48 17.81 18.63 -2.36
CA GLU A 48 19.05 19.29 -1.94
C GLU A 48 19.58 18.64 -0.66
N ALA A 49 20.84 18.23 -0.71
CA ALA A 49 21.53 17.73 0.46
C ALA A 49 21.73 18.91 1.42
N LEU A 50 21.00 18.93 2.54
CA LEU A 50 21.26 19.80 3.69
C LEU A 50 22.62 19.51 4.38
N THR A 51 23.60 18.99 3.66
CA THR A 51 24.99 18.88 4.11
C THR A 51 25.70 20.14 3.67
N LYS A 52 25.73 21.14 4.56
CA LYS A 52 26.79 22.13 4.56
C LYS A 52 28.12 21.38 4.63
N ASN A 53 28.90 21.34 3.55
CA ASN A 53 30.34 21.53 3.59
C ASN A 53 30.99 21.45 2.20
N ASP A 54 31.72 22.53 1.95
CA ASP A 54 32.99 22.66 1.24
C ASP A 54 33.04 22.55 -0.28
N GLY A 55 33.81 23.47 -0.86
CA GLY A 55 33.82 23.79 -2.27
C GLY A 55 34.52 22.76 -3.12
N SER A 56 33.80 22.21 -4.09
CA SER A 56 34.37 21.75 -5.35
C SER A 56 33.29 21.73 -6.42
N THR A 57 33.53 22.50 -7.47
CA THR A 57 32.76 22.50 -8.71
C THR A 57 32.97 21.16 -9.39
N GLU A 58 31.94 20.32 -9.57
CA GLU A 58 31.71 19.39 -10.69
C GLU A 58 30.44 18.54 -10.45
N GLY A 59 29.44 18.66 -11.34
CA GLY A 59 28.28 17.78 -11.43
C GLY A 59 27.16 18.03 -10.40
N LYS A 60 26.10 18.75 -10.79
CA LYS A 60 24.80 18.69 -10.08
C LYS A 60 24.30 17.24 -10.15
N ALA A 61 24.67 16.41 -9.20
CA ALA A 61 24.12 15.08 -9.05
C ALA A 61 22.64 15.25 -8.70
N HIS A 62 21.76 15.06 -9.70
CA HIS A 62 20.33 14.97 -9.47
C HIS A 62 20.08 13.89 -8.42
N ARG A 63 19.78 14.31 -7.19
CA ARG A 63 19.52 13.39 -6.08
C ARG A 63 18.02 13.18 -5.99
N GLU A 64 17.58 12.09 -6.59
CA GLU A 64 16.20 11.64 -6.45
C GLU A 64 16.00 10.98 -5.08
N LYS A 65 14.98 11.39 -4.34
CA LYS A 65 14.63 10.85 -3.03
C LYS A 65 13.15 10.49 -2.97
N LEU A 66 12.85 9.33 -2.40
CA LEU A 66 11.48 8.99 -2.04
C LEU A 66 11.13 9.63 -0.69
N GLU A 67 10.09 10.44 -0.68
CA GLU A 67 9.50 11.04 0.51
C GLU A 67 8.26 10.25 0.92
N LEU A 68 8.20 9.82 2.17
CA LEU A 68 7.02 9.17 2.73
C LEU A 68 5.94 10.22 2.99
N VAL A 69 4.78 10.07 2.34
CA VAL A 69 3.67 11.04 2.42
C VAL A 69 2.52 10.51 3.29
N ALA A 70 2.31 9.20 3.32
CA ALA A 70 1.32 8.57 4.20
C ALA A 70 1.73 7.15 4.62
N SER A 71 1.28 6.71 5.79
CA SER A 71 1.49 5.37 6.32
C SER A 71 0.25 4.87 7.03
N PHE A 72 -0.16 3.63 6.74
CA PHE A 72 -1.35 3.01 7.29
C PHE A 72 -1.01 1.62 7.83
N SER A 73 -1.62 1.25 8.96
CA SER A 73 -1.46 -0.06 9.58
C SER A 73 -2.77 -0.84 9.52
N PHE A 74 -2.68 -2.13 9.22
CA PHE A 74 -3.81 -3.04 9.11
C PHE A 74 -3.78 -4.10 10.20
N PHE A 75 -4.95 -4.59 10.59
CA PHE A 75 -5.10 -5.73 11.50
C PHE A 75 -5.17 -7.06 10.72
N GLY A 76 -4.22 -7.25 9.81
CA GLY A 76 -4.13 -8.41 8.94
C GLY A 76 -2.97 -8.26 7.97
N ASN A 77 -2.46 -9.40 7.49
CA ASN A 77 -1.39 -9.38 6.51
C ASN A 77 -1.98 -9.24 5.11
N VAL A 78 -1.46 -8.27 4.35
CA VAL A 78 -1.74 -8.09 2.94
C VAL A 78 -1.16 -9.30 2.18
N MET A 79 -2.00 -9.96 1.39
CA MET A 79 -1.62 -11.13 0.58
C MET A 79 -1.47 -10.78 -0.90
N SER A 80 -2.14 -9.72 -1.35
CA SER A 80 -2.02 -9.15 -2.70
C SER A 80 -2.62 -7.74 -2.69
N MET A 81 -2.18 -6.92 -3.64
CA MET A 81 -2.60 -5.52 -3.77
C MET A 81 -2.78 -5.16 -5.25
N ALA A 82 -3.90 -4.54 -5.59
CA ALA A 82 -4.18 -3.97 -6.92
C ALA A 82 -4.77 -2.56 -6.81
N SER A 83 -4.70 -1.75 -7.85
CA SER A 83 -5.32 -0.42 -7.92
C SER A 83 -6.32 -0.36 -9.06
N VAL A 84 -7.44 0.32 -8.85
CA VAL A 84 -8.45 0.55 -9.88
C VAL A 84 -8.99 1.97 -9.79
N GLN A 85 -9.18 2.63 -10.93
CA GLN A 85 -9.91 3.88 -10.98
C GLN A 85 -11.40 3.58 -11.14
N LEU A 86 -12.19 3.86 -10.11
CA LEU A 86 -13.64 3.68 -10.16
C LEU A 86 -14.30 4.78 -11.02
N ALA A 87 -15.43 4.46 -11.64
CA ALA A 87 -16.15 5.41 -12.49
C ALA A 87 -16.58 6.66 -11.70
N GLY A 88 -16.15 7.84 -12.16
CA GLY A 88 -16.42 9.11 -11.48
C GLY A 88 -15.54 9.39 -10.27
N ALA A 89 -14.61 8.50 -9.91
CA ALA A 89 -13.69 8.72 -8.80
C ALA A 89 -12.56 9.71 -9.18
N LYS A 90 -12.18 10.52 -8.20
CA LYS A 90 -11.10 11.51 -8.32
C LYS A 90 -9.71 10.93 -8.01
N ARG A 91 -9.67 9.69 -7.53
CA ARG A 91 -8.51 8.95 -7.02
C ARG A 91 -8.67 7.47 -7.35
N ASP A 92 -7.57 6.75 -7.35
CA ASP A 92 -7.57 5.30 -7.47
C ASP A 92 -7.95 4.66 -6.14
N ALA A 93 -8.83 3.68 -6.19
CA ALA A 93 -9.12 2.79 -5.09
C ALA A 93 -8.09 1.65 -5.06
N LEU A 94 -7.71 1.22 -3.87
CA LEU A 94 -6.87 0.06 -3.64
C LEU A 94 -7.73 -1.16 -3.33
N LEU A 95 -7.43 -2.26 -3.99
CA LEU A 95 -7.94 -3.58 -3.66
C LEU A 95 -6.86 -4.30 -2.85
N LEU A 96 -7.19 -4.62 -1.60
CA LEU A 96 -6.31 -5.32 -0.66
C LEU A 96 -6.91 -6.69 -0.39
N SER A 97 -6.15 -7.75 -0.68
CA SER A 97 -6.52 -9.09 -0.23
C SER A 97 -5.81 -9.42 1.08
N PHE A 98 -6.52 -10.13 1.94
CA PHE A 98 -5.99 -10.66 3.20
C PHE A 98 -6.16 -12.18 3.23
N LYS A 99 -5.61 -12.81 4.27
CA LYS A 99 -5.78 -14.25 4.50
C LYS A 99 -7.26 -14.65 4.54
N ASP A 100 -7.50 -15.92 4.22
CA ASP A 100 -8.82 -16.54 4.25
C ASP A 100 -9.82 -15.90 3.28
N ALA A 101 -9.38 -15.59 2.05
CA ALA A 101 -10.23 -15.07 0.98
C ALA A 101 -11.02 -13.79 1.37
N LYS A 102 -10.35 -12.87 2.07
CA LYS A 102 -10.87 -11.54 2.41
C LYS A 102 -10.40 -10.52 1.40
N LEU A 103 -11.30 -9.65 0.95
CA LEU A 103 -11.00 -8.55 0.04
C LEU A 103 -11.57 -7.25 0.60
N SER A 104 -10.75 -6.20 0.61
CA SER A 104 -11.17 -4.84 0.97
C SER A 104 -10.88 -3.89 -0.18
N VAL A 105 -11.85 -3.02 -0.48
CA VAL A 105 -11.66 -1.90 -1.40
C VAL A 105 -11.60 -0.63 -0.56
N VAL A 106 -10.48 0.09 -0.63
CA VAL A 106 -10.23 1.30 0.15
C VAL A 106 -9.83 2.46 -0.75
N GLU A 107 -10.19 3.68 -0.36
CA GLU A 107 -9.78 4.91 -1.04
C GLU A 107 -9.23 5.90 -0.01
N TYR A 108 -8.29 6.74 -0.41
CA TYR A 108 -7.81 7.82 0.43
C TYR A 108 -8.89 8.89 0.68
N ASP A 109 -9.07 9.30 1.94
CA ASP A 109 -9.90 10.43 2.34
C ASP A 109 -9.05 11.66 2.69
N PRO A 110 -9.08 12.73 1.86
CA PRO A 110 -8.33 13.95 2.12
C PRO A 110 -8.82 14.73 3.35
N GLY A 111 -10.06 14.50 3.82
CA GLY A 111 -10.58 15.21 4.98
C GLY A 111 -9.96 14.74 6.30
N THR A 112 -9.66 13.45 6.40
CA THR A 112 -9.15 12.80 7.61
C THR A 112 -7.68 12.39 7.49
N HIS A 113 -7.10 12.46 6.29
CA HIS A 113 -5.80 11.87 5.97
C HIS A 113 -5.75 10.36 6.30
N ASP A 114 -6.89 9.67 6.16
CA ASP A 114 -7.03 8.25 6.45
C ASP A 114 -7.54 7.45 5.24
N LEU A 115 -7.54 6.12 5.35
CA LEU A 115 -8.16 5.23 4.38
C LEU A 115 -9.65 5.04 4.70
N LYS A 116 -10.49 5.39 3.73
CA LYS A 116 -11.92 5.11 3.75
C LYS A 116 -12.21 3.76 3.09
N THR A 117 -12.81 2.85 3.84
CA THR A 117 -13.32 1.59 3.31
C THR A 117 -14.55 1.83 2.44
N LEU A 118 -14.47 1.44 1.17
CA LEU A 118 -15.59 1.50 0.21
C LEU A 118 -16.41 0.20 0.26
N SER A 119 -15.74 -0.95 0.32
CA SER A 119 -16.40 -2.25 0.46
C SER A 119 -15.52 -3.29 1.16
N LEU A 120 -16.18 -4.30 1.72
CA LEU A 120 -15.57 -5.49 2.31
C LEU A 120 -16.27 -6.73 1.77
N HIS A 121 -15.49 -7.71 1.34
CA HIS A 121 -15.98 -8.98 0.81
C HIS A 121 -15.30 -10.14 1.52
N TYR A 122 -16.10 -11.10 1.97
CA TYR A 122 -15.68 -12.29 2.69
C TYR A 122 -16.11 -13.51 1.90
N PHE A 123 -15.15 -14.35 1.51
CA PHE A 123 -15.40 -15.57 0.74
C PHE A 123 -14.94 -16.81 1.52
N GLU A 124 -15.19 -16.83 2.83
CA GLU A 124 -14.72 -17.87 3.75
C GLU A 124 -15.62 -19.11 3.82
N GLU A 125 -16.70 -19.13 3.04
CA GLU A 125 -17.70 -20.18 3.08
C GLU A 125 -17.07 -21.57 2.83
N PRO A 126 -17.37 -22.58 3.65
CA PRO A 126 -16.79 -23.92 3.50
C PRO A 126 -17.01 -24.53 2.12
N GLU A 127 -18.14 -24.21 1.48
CA GLU A 127 -18.50 -24.66 0.13
C GLU A 127 -17.52 -24.14 -0.92
N LEU A 128 -16.96 -22.94 -0.73
CA LEU A 128 -15.96 -22.32 -1.61
C LEU A 128 -14.55 -22.87 -1.38
N ARG A 129 -14.30 -23.58 -0.26
CA ARG A 129 -13.00 -24.19 0.03
C ARG A 129 -12.76 -25.48 -0.76
N VAL A 130 -13.82 -26.09 -1.29
CA VAL A 130 -13.70 -27.29 -2.12
C VAL A 130 -13.42 -26.85 -3.55
N SER A 131 -12.13 -26.75 -3.89
CA SER A 131 -11.72 -26.78 -5.28
C SER A 131 -12.20 -28.10 -5.88
N GLN A 132 -13.01 -28.05 -6.94
CA GLN A 132 -13.21 -29.18 -7.84
C GLN A 132 -11.84 -29.54 -8.45
N ALA A 133 -11.08 -30.39 -7.76
CA ALA A 133 -10.12 -31.28 -8.39
C ALA A 133 -10.92 -32.48 -8.94
N GLN A 134 -11.88 -32.21 -9.83
CA GLN A 134 -12.39 -33.25 -10.70
C GLN A 134 -11.42 -33.29 -11.89
N GLU A 135 -10.37 -34.08 -11.74
CA GLU A 135 -9.58 -34.54 -12.87
C GLU A 135 -10.55 -35.13 -13.90
N CYS A 136 -10.57 -34.58 -15.11
CA CYS A 136 -11.29 -35.16 -16.23
C CYS A 136 -10.63 -36.52 -16.58
N PRO A 137 -11.33 -37.67 -16.52
CA PRO A 137 -10.81 -38.89 -17.11
C PRO A 137 -10.86 -38.74 -18.63
N GLY A 138 -9.69 -38.73 -19.26
CA GLY A 138 -9.53 -38.94 -20.70
C GLY A 138 -9.55 -40.42 -21.07
#